data_AF-A0A2V7QQW4-F1
#
_entry.id   AF-A0A2V7QQW4-F1
#
_cell.length_a   1.000
_cell.length_b   1.000
_cell.length_c   1.000
_cell.angle_alpha   90.00
_cell.angle_beta   90.00
_cell.angle_gamma   90.00
#
_symmetry.space_group_name_H-M   'P 1'
#
loop_
_entity.id
_entity.type
_entity.pdbx_description
1 polymer ?
#
loop_
_entity_poly.entity_id
_entity_poly.type
_entity_poly.pdbx_seq_one_letter_code
_entity_poly.pdbx_strand_id
1 'polypeptide(L)'
;MGRFLPPDHSKGDANTIGGYMAVHDRPAAFEGSDGASYSVEIVTDTSGEKDRPFAAYLLFVRWRQGDPVASGHLETEFLACAESEEEARKMVGALHLNEVKTKLDALIKAKRAEALPWWDAMRQEGSN
;
A
#
# COMPACT_ATOMS: atom_id res chain seq x y z
N MET A 1 -1.49 -22.09 -21.79
CA MET A 1 -0.04 -21.96 -21.50
C MET A 1 0.23 -20.50 -21.20
N GLY A 2 0.77 -20.14 -20.02
CA GLY A 2 1.13 -18.76 -19.73
C GLY A 2 2.39 -18.37 -20.51
N ARG A 3 2.35 -17.29 -21.29
CA ARG A 3 3.54 -16.74 -21.95
C ARG A 3 4.13 -15.68 -21.03
N PHE A 4 5.40 -15.83 -20.64
CA PHE A 4 6.12 -14.76 -19.95
C PHE A 4 6.13 -13.50 -20.84
N LEU A 5 5.68 -12.38 -20.29
CA LEU A 5 5.80 -11.06 -20.90
C LEU A 5 6.97 -10.34 -20.21
N PRO A 6 7.98 -9.85 -20.95
CA PRO A 6 9.02 -9.02 -20.36
C PRO A 6 8.45 -7.65 -19.95
N PRO A 7 9.08 -6.94 -19.00
CA PRO A 7 8.66 -5.60 -18.62
C PRO A 7 8.74 -4.61 -19.78
N ASP A 8 7.71 -3.77 -19.93
CA ASP A 8 7.65 -2.74 -20.97
C ASP A 8 7.87 -1.35 -20.37
N HIS A 9 9.15 -0.97 -20.30
CA HIS A 9 9.60 0.30 -19.75
C HIS A 9 9.14 1.54 -20.54
N SER A 10 8.44 1.40 -21.68
CA SER A 10 7.82 2.54 -22.37
C SER A 10 6.54 3.03 -21.68
N LYS A 11 5.94 2.22 -20.79
CA LYS A 11 4.63 2.49 -20.17
C LYS A 11 4.65 3.40 -18.94
N GLY A 12 5.82 3.69 -18.35
CA GLY A 12 5.92 4.57 -17.18
C GLY A 12 7.24 4.43 -16.40
N ASP A 13 7.42 5.25 -15.37
CA ASP A 13 8.57 5.14 -14.47
C ASP A 13 8.36 4.01 -13.46
N ALA A 14 9.08 2.91 -13.65
CA ALA A 14 9.06 1.74 -12.76
C ALA A 14 9.54 2.01 -11.32
N ASN A 15 10.08 3.20 -11.02
CA ASN A 15 10.42 3.64 -9.65
C ASN A 15 9.21 4.25 -8.91
N THR A 16 8.10 4.51 -9.60
CA THR A 16 6.80 4.89 -9.02
C THR A 16 5.87 3.68 -8.95
N ILE A 17 4.88 3.67 -8.06
CA ILE A 17 3.98 2.52 -7.93
C ILE A 17 3.07 2.34 -9.16
N GLY A 18 2.47 3.42 -9.67
CA GLY A 18 1.65 3.35 -10.88
C GLY A 18 2.47 2.97 -12.12
N GLY A 19 3.69 3.50 -12.24
CA GLY A 19 4.61 3.13 -13.32
C GLY A 19 5.12 1.70 -13.21
N TYR A 20 5.40 1.18 -12.01
CA TYR A 20 5.74 -0.24 -11.81
C TYR A 20 4.61 -1.14 -12.33
N MET A 21 3.36 -0.86 -11.94
CA MET A 21 2.20 -1.67 -12.30
C MET A 21 1.96 -1.64 -13.82
N ALA A 22 2.11 -0.47 -14.45
CA ALA A 22 2.03 -0.34 -15.91
C ALA A 22 3.15 -1.10 -16.64
N VAL A 23 4.40 -0.99 -16.18
CA VAL A 23 5.59 -1.61 -16.79
C VAL A 23 5.60 -3.13 -16.63
N HIS A 24 5.17 -3.65 -15.47
CA HIS A 24 5.25 -5.07 -15.12
C HIS A 24 3.94 -5.86 -15.25
N ASP A 25 2.81 -5.19 -15.57
CA ASP A 25 1.48 -5.81 -15.76
C ASP A 25 0.99 -6.61 -14.54
N ARG A 26 1.36 -6.16 -13.33
CA ARG A 26 1.07 -6.83 -12.05
C ARG A 26 1.25 -5.88 -10.84
N PRO A 27 0.62 -6.17 -9.68
CA PRO A 27 0.90 -5.49 -8.41
C PRO A 27 2.38 -5.52 -8.02
N ALA A 28 2.85 -4.45 -7.37
CA ALA A 28 4.17 -4.44 -6.73
C ALA A 28 4.12 -5.26 -5.42
N ALA A 29 5.25 -5.89 -5.07
CA ALA A 29 5.39 -6.70 -3.87
C ALA A 29 6.51 -6.18 -2.96
N PHE A 30 6.27 -6.23 -1.65
CA PHE A 30 7.14 -5.72 -0.60
C PHE A 30 7.25 -6.71 0.56
N GLU A 31 8.42 -6.80 1.17
CA GLU A 31 8.58 -7.45 2.48
C GLU A 31 8.24 -6.42 3.58
N GLY A 32 7.29 -6.73 4.45
CA GLY A 32 6.95 -5.89 5.60
C GLY A 32 8.01 -5.96 6.69
N SER A 33 8.09 -4.92 7.53
CA SER A 33 8.93 -4.89 8.75
C SER A 33 8.57 -5.94 9.83
N ASP A 34 7.58 -6.80 9.58
CA ASP A 34 7.27 -7.99 10.36
C ASP A 34 7.64 -9.32 9.65
N GLY A 35 8.35 -9.24 8.51
CA GLY A 35 8.85 -10.40 7.75
C GLY A 35 7.81 -11.09 6.86
N ALA A 36 6.60 -10.53 6.70
CA ALA A 36 5.60 -11.06 5.78
C ALA A 36 5.64 -10.41 4.39
N SER A 37 5.25 -11.16 3.36
CA SER A 37 5.10 -10.63 2.00
C SER A 37 3.77 -9.90 1.84
N TYR A 38 3.81 -8.71 1.25
CA TYR A 38 2.63 -7.91 0.92
C TYR A 38 2.62 -7.58 -0.58
N SER A 39 1.46 -7.62 -1.22
CA SER A 39 1.25 -7.00 -2.55
C SER A 39 0.38 -5.75 -2.40
N VAL A 40 0.69 -4.67 -3.11
CA VAL A 40 -0.08 -3.42 -3.05
C VAL A 40 -0.90 -3.17 -4.32
N GLU A 41 -2.11 -2.66 -4.14
CA GLU A 41 -2.99 -2.15 -5.18
C GLU A 41 -3.33 -0.67 -4.89
N ILE A 42 -3.60 0.12 -5.94
CA ILE A 42 -4.13 1.48 -5.79
C ILE A 42 -5.64 1.38 -5.87
N VAL A 43 -6.34 1.74 -4.80
CA VAL A 43 -7.81 1.68 -4.75
C VAL A 43 -8.38 3.09 -4.82
N THR A 44 -9.48 3.24 -5.54
CA THR A 44 -10.27 4.47 -5.66
C THR A 44 -11.63 4.30 -4.98
N ASP A 45 -12.10 5.35 -4.31
CA ASP A 45 -13.41 5.38 -3.62
C ASP A 45 -13.94 6.83 -3.60
N THR A 46 -15.13 7.05 -3.07
CA THR A 46 -15.70 8.37 -2.83
C THR A 46 -15.09 9.03 -1.59
N SER A 47 -14.70 10.30 -1.69
CA SER A 47 -14.06 11.05 -0.61
C SER A 47 -15.04 11.65 0.41
N GLY A 48 -16.29 11.85 0.00
CA GLY A 48 -17.30 12.65 0.71
C GLY A 48 -17.14 14.17 0.53
N GLU A 49 -16.05 14.66 -0.09
CA GLU A 49 -15.89 16.07 -0.43
C GLU A 49 -16.64 16.44 -1.71
N LYS A 50 -17.40 17.53 -1.71
CA LYS A 50 -18.19 17.94 -2.89
C LYS A 50 -17.30 18.32 -4.09
N ASP A 51 -16.21 19.04 -3.83
CA ASP A 51 -15.39 19.66 -4.87
C ASP A 51 -14.20 18.77 -5.29
N ARG A 52 -13.99 17.64 -4.59
CA ARG A 52 -12.99 16.60 -4.90
C ARG A 52 -13.55 15.20 -4.60
N PRO A 53 -14.63 14.77 -5.28
CA PRO A 53 -15.50 13.67 -4.86
C PRO A 53 -14.85 12.28 -4.89
N PHE A 54 -13.69 12.11 -5.52
CA PHE A 54 -12.96 10.85 -5.56
C PHE A 54 -11.69 10.92 -4.73
N ALA A 55 -11.38 9.84 -4.02
CA ALA A 55 -10.17 9.64 -3.25
C ALA A 55 -9.43 8.39 -3.71
N ALA A 56 -8.12 8.32 -3.41
CA ALA A 56 -7.32 7.12 -3.63
C ALA A 56 -6.43 6.79 -2.43
N TYR A 57 -6.21 5.50 -2.21
CA TYR A 57 -5.40 4.94 -1.12
C TYR A 57 -4.63 3.69 -1.57
N LEU A 58 -3.75 3.19 -0.71
CA LEU A 58 -2.97 1.97 -0.95
C LEU A 58 -3.55 0.82 -0.12
N LEU A 59 -3.93 -0.28 -0.78
CA LEU A 59 -4.37 -1.52 -0.15
C LEU A 59 -3.25 -2.56 -0.23
N PHE A 60 -2.71 -2.97 0.92
CA PHE A 60 -1.66 -3.97 1.05
C PHE A 60 -2.24 -5.33 1.49
N VAL A 61 -2.31 -6.29 0.58
CA VAL A 61 -2.75 -7.67 0.86
C VAL A 61 -1.57 -8.48 1.43
N ARG A 62 -1.73 -9.07 2.62
CA ARG A 62 -0.71 -9.86 3.32
C ARG A 62 -0.80 -11.34 2.95
N TRP A 63 0.28 -11.92 2.46
CA TRP A 63 0.35 -13.33 2.05
C TRP A 63 0.93 -14.23 3.15
N ARG A 64 0.54 -15.51 3.15
CA ARG A 64 1.17 -16.54 3.98
C ARG A 64 2.45 -17.05 3.32
N GLN A 65 3.44 -17.44 4.13
CA GLN A 65 4.67 -18.02 3.62
C GLN A 65 4.37 -19.39 2.96
N GLY A 66 4.59 -19.49 1.65
CA GLY A 66 4.42 -20.72 0.88
C GLY A 66 2.97 -21.10 0.55
N ASP A 67 2.00 -20.24 0.83
CA ASP A 67 0.56 -20.51 0.67
C ASP A 67 -0.10 -19.33 -0.08
N PRO A 68 -0.80 -19.58 -1.22
CA PRO A 68 -1.45 -18.53 -2.03
C PRO A 68 -2.72 -17.94 -1.37
N VAL A 69 -3.03 -18.28 -0.11
CA VAL A 69 -4.12 -17.67 0.65
C VAL A 69 -3.66 -16.37 1.33
N ALA A 70 -4.43 -15.30 1.12
CA ALA A 70 -4.27 -14.05 1.85
C ALA A 70 -4.61 -14.22 3.34
N SER A 71 -3.76 -13.67 4.21
CA SER A 71 -3.87 -13.76 5.67
C SER A 71 -4.49 -12.52 6.34
N GLY A 72 -4.70 -11.46 5.57
CA GLY A 72 -5.23 -10.18 6.03
C GLY A 72 -4.85 -9.06 5.06
N HIS A 73 -5.15 -7.83 5.43
CA HIS A 73 -4.72 -6.63 4.70
C HIS A 73 -4.33 -5.52 5.68
N LEU A 74 -3.66 -4.49 5.15
CA LEU A 74 -3.48 -3.18 5.76
C LEU A 74 -3.81 -2.14 4.68
N GLU A 75 -4.40 -1.02 5.08
CA GLU A 75 -4.79 0.07 4.17
C GLU A 75 -4.31 1.41 4.70
N THR A 76 -3.98 2.34 3.81
CA THR A 76 -3.76 3.74 4.22
C THR A 76 -5.09 4.48 4.29
N GLU A 77 -5.13 5.58 5.05
CA GLU A 77 -6.10 6.65 4.80
C GLU A 77 -5.98 7.17 3.35
N PHE A 78 -6.96 7.96 2.91
CA PHE A 78 -6.92 8.61 1.61
C PHE A 78 -5.65 9.48 1.46
N LEU A 79 -4.87 9.19 0.41
CA LEU A 79 -3.58 9.84 0.14
C LEU A 79 -3.69 10.99 -0.86
N ALA A 80 -4.74 11.01 -1.67
CA ALA A 80 -5.08 12.10 -2.59
C ALA A 80 -6.60 12.12 -2.84
N CYS A 81 -7.16 13.33 -3.05
CA CYS A 81 -8.55 13.56 -3.45
C CYS A 81 -8.59 14.42 -4.73
N ALA A 82 -9.53 14.16 -5.63
CA ALA A 82 -9.51 14.62 -7.02
C ALA A 82 -10.92 14.85 -7.60
N GLU A 83 -10.99 15.48 -8.79
CA GLU A 83 -12.24 15.61 -9.55
C GLU A 83 -12.62 14.31 -10.29
N SER A 84 -11.69 13.36 -10.44
CA SER A 84 -11.95 12.05 -11.07
C SER A 84 -11.16 10.90 -10.42
N GLU A 85 -11.67 9.66 -10.55
CA GLU A 85 -10.94 8.45 -10.11
C GLU A 85 -9.57 8.29 -10.79
N GLU A 86 -9.48 8.59 -12.10
CA GLU A 86 -8.22 8.48 -12.83
C GLU A 86 -7.16 9.44 -12.25
N GLU A 87 -7.55 10.68 -11.94
CA GLU A 87 -6.66 11.67 -11.34
C GLU A 87 -6.25 11.28 -9.91
N ALA A 88 -7.17 10.82 -9.07
CA ALA A 88 -6.84 10.32 -7.72
C ALA A 88 -5.86 9.13 -7.79
N ARG A 89 -6.16 8.15 -8.65
CA ARG A 89 -5.31 6.97 -8.92
C ARG A 89 -3.93 7.37 -9.45
N LYS A 90 -3.85 8.38 -10.31
CA LYS A 90 -2.61 8.92 -10.89
C LYS A 90 -1.76 9.67 -9.86
N MET A 91 -2.38 10.44 -8.97
CA MET A 91 -1.66 11.12 -7.87
C MET A 91 -1.03 10.12 -6.90
N VAL A 92 -1.78 9.09 -6.47
CA VAL A 92 -1.21 8.01 -5.64
C VAL A 92 -0.22 7.15 -6.43
N GLY A 93 -0.46 6.96 -7.73
CA GLY A 93 0.42 6.28 -8.67
C GLY A 93 1.80 6.92 -8.83
N ALA A 94 1.93 8.22 -8.56
CA ALA A 94 3.20 8.95 -8.64
C ALA A 94 4.14 8.71 -7.44
N LEU A 95 3.65 8.10 -6.33
CA LEU A 95 4.48 7.79 -5.16
C LEU A 95 5.61 6.83 -5.53
N HIS A 96 6.81 7.11 -5.02
CA HIS A 96 7.95 6.22 -5.22
C HIS A 96 7.82 4.93 -4.38
N LEU A 97 8.43 3.84 -4.87
CA LEU A 97 8.33 2.52 -4.20
C LEU A 97 8.89 2.53 -2.76
N ASN A 98 9.85 3.41 -2.44
CA ASN A 98 10.36 3.60 -1.08
C ASN A 98 9.35 4.33 -0.16
N GLU A 99 8.56 5.27 -0.67
CA GLU A 99 7.47 5.91 0.07
C GLU A 99 6.35 4.90 0.36
N VAL A 100 6.00 4.07 -0.62
CA VAL A 100 5.03 2.98 -0.46
C VAL A 100 5.50 1.98 0.59
N LYS A 101 6.77 1.56 0.56
CA LYS A 101 7.39 0.73 1.61
C LYS A 101 7.33 1.39 2.99
N THR A 102 7.58 2.69 3.07
CA THR A 102 7.55 3.46 4.32
C THR A 102 6.13 3.52 4.90
N LYS A 103 5.10 3.69 4.05
CA LYS A 103 3.69 3.62 4.45
C LYS A 103 3.31 2.22 4.97
N LEU A 104 3.73 1.15 4.29
CA LEU A 104 3.52 -0.23 4.76
C LEU A 104 4.10 -0.46 6.16
N ASP A 105 5.35 -0.06 6.40
CA ASP A 105 6.01 -0.25 7.70
C ASP A 105 5.37 0.60 8.82
N ALA A 106 4.88 1.80 8.50
CA ALA A 106 4.11 2.61 9.42
C ALA A 106 2.78 1.93 9.82
N LEU A 107 2.06 1.33 8.87
CA LEU A 107 0.83 0.57 9.13
C LEU A 107 1.10 -0.70 9.97
N ILE A 108 2.17 -1.44 9.67
CA ILE A 108 2.59 -2.60 10.46
C ILE A 108 2.91 -2.18 11.91
N LYS A 109 3.63 -1.06 12.09
CA LYS A 109 3.94 -0.51 13.42
C LYS A 109 2.68 -0.09 14.18
N ALA A 110 1.74 0.60 13.53
CA ALA A 110 0.47 1.00 14.11
C ALA A 110 -0.37 -0.21 14.55
N LYS A 111 -0.53 -1.20 13.68
CA LYS A 111 -1.30 -2.42 13.97
C LYS A 111 -0.70 -3.25 15.12
N ARG A 112 0.63 -3.22 15.28
CA ARG A 112 1.31 -3.82 16.44
C ARG A 112 1.09 -3.04 17.73
N ALA A 113 0.94 -1.71 17.68
CA ALA A 113 0.62 -0.90 18.85
C ALA A 113 -0.82 -1.11 19.33
N GLU A 114 -1.79 -1.20 18.41
CA GLU A 114 -3.19 -1.56 18.72
C GLU A 114 -3.31 -2.92 19.41
N ALA A 115 -2.44 -3.87 19.07
CA ALA A 115 -2.47 -5.24 19.60
C ALA A 115 -1.80 -5.39 20.98
N LEU A 116 -1.16 -4.35 21.52
CA LEU A 116 -0.55 -4.38 22.85
C LEU A 116 -1.59 -4.04 23.95
N PRO A 117 -1.64 -4.79 25.06
CA PRO A 117 -2.44 -4.40 26.21
C PRO A 117 -2.04 -3.04 26.79
N TRP A 118 -3.00 -2.29 27.34
CA TRP A 118 -2.78 -0.97 27.99
C TRP A 118 -1.61 -0.98 29.00
N TRP A 119 -1.39 -2.14 29.62
CA TRP A 119 -0.48 -2.32 30.76
C TRP A 119 0.96 -2.58 30.30
N ASP A 120 1.21 -2.75 28.99
CA ASP A 120 2.52 -2.73 28.35
C ASP A 120 2.88 -1.34 27.79
N ALA A 121 1.89 -0.47 27.52
CA ALA A 121 2.12 0.94 27.19
C ALA A 121 2.60 1.72 28.43
N MET A 122 1.84 1.67 29.54
CA MET A 122 2.21 2.37 30.79
C MET A 122 3.57 1.91 31.37
N ARG A 123 4.01 0.69 31.07
CA ARG A 123 5.33 0.18 31.51
C ARG A 123 6.51 0.78 30.75
N GLN A 124 6.28 1.44 29.61
CA GLN A 124 7.33 2.16 28.88
C GLN A 124 7.45 3.62 29.35
N GLU A 125 6.37 4.23 29.82
CA GLU A 125 6.37 5.59 30.38
C GLU A 125 6.98 5.63 31.79
N GLY A 126 6.78 4.58 32.60
CA GLY A 126 7.30 4.50 33.97
C GLY A 126 8.79 4.13 34.13
N SER A 127 9.61 4.31 33.10
CA SER A 127 11.03 3.85 33.06
C SER A 127 12.02 4.93 32.58
N ASN A 128 11.74 6.20 32.89
CA ASN A 128 12.60 7.37 32.60
C ASN A 128 12.77 8.25 33.85
#